data_AF-A0A1F5AMP5-F1
#
_entry.id   AF-A0A1F5AMP5-F1
#
_cell.length_a   1.000
_cell.length_b   1.000
_cell.length_c   1.000
_cell.angle_alpha   90.00
_cell.angle_beta   90.00
_cell.angle_gamma   90.00
#
_symmetry.space_group_name_H-M   'P 1'
#
loop_
_entity.id
_entity.type
_entity.pdbx_description
1 polymer ?
#
loop_
_entity_poly.entity_id
_entity_poly.type
_entity_poly.pdbx_seq_one_letter_code
_entity_poly.pdbx_strand_id
1 'polypeptide(L)'
;MHTNGMKIAISIPEDIFQEIEKIAKEQKTSRSRVIAAAAREYVRKNETRRLIARLDAAYSEPDAPEDIARRKAMASYQMKRLKRKKA
;
A
#
# COMPACT_ATOMS: atom_id res chain seq x y z
N MET A 1 -0.23 -1.88 -31.17
CA MET A 1 -0.80 -0.74 -30.43
C MET A 1 0.32 -0.01 -29.71
N HIS A 2 0.69 1.18 -30.20
CA HIS A 2 1.69 2.03 -29.53
C HIS A 2 0.95 2.92 -28.53
N THR A 3 1.06 2.63 -27.24
CA THR A 3 0.63 3.61 -26.22
C THR A 3 1.64 4.76 -26.24
N ASN A 4 1.20 5.97 -26.60
CA ASN A 4 2.01 7.17 -26.62
C ASN A 4 2.38 7.58 -25.18
N GLY A 5 3.39 6.94 -24.60
CA GLY A 5 3.88 7.18 -23.24
C GLY A 5 5.28 7.80 -23.23
N MET A 6 5.60 8.54 -22.16
CA MET A 6 6.92 9.13 -21.94
C MET A 6 8.01 8.06 -21.94
N LYS A 7 9.09 8.28 -22.68
CA LYS A 7 10.25 7.39 -22.73
C LYS A 7 11.35 7.94 -21.85
N ILE A 8 11.95 7.05 -21.06
CA ILE A 8 13.11 7.36 -20.22
C ILE A 8 14.22 6.35 -20.53
N ALA A 9 15.47 6.79 -20.47
CA ALA A 9 16.63 5.92 -20.41
C ALA A 9 17.07 5.84 -18.94
N ILE A 10 17.27 4.64 -18.43
CA ILE A 10 17.70 4.40 -17.05
C ILE A 10 18.90 3.45 -17.08
N SER A 11 19.87 3.70 -16.21
CA SER A 11 20.95 2.75 -15.92
C SER A 11 20.49 1.85 -14.78
N ILE A 12 20.57 0.54 -14.99
CA ILE A 12 20.25 -0.48 -13.98
C ILE A 12 21.35 -1.54 -13.93
N PRO A 13 21.53 -2.24 -12.81
CA PRO A 13 22.41 -3.40 -12.73
C PRO A 13 22.03 -4.48 -13.76
N GLU A 14 23.04 -5.19 -14.28
CA GLU A 14 22.87 -6.20 -15.32
C GLU A 14 22.04 -7.40 -14.85
N ASP A 15 22.27 -7.87 -13.62
CA ASP A 15 21.50 -8.93 -12.97
C ASP A 15 20.00 -8.61 -12.92
N ILE A 16 19.66 -7.38 -12.54
CA ILE A 16 18.26 -6.91 -12.52
C ILE A 16 17.68 -6.85 -13.94
N PHE A 17 18.45 -6.39 -14.92
CA PHE A 17 18.00 -6.38 -16.32
C PHE A 17 17.66 -7.79 -16.81
N GLN A 18 18.50 -8.78 -16.52
CA GLN A 18 18.30 -10.17 -16.91
C GLN A 18 17.05 -10.78 -16.26
N GLU A 19 16.80 -10.51 -14.98
CA GLU A 19 15.58 -10.95 -14.30
C GLU A 19 14.32 -10.33 -14.92
N ILE A 20 14.34 -9.03 -15.20
CA ILE A 20 13.23 -8.35 -15.89
C ILE A 20 12.97 -8.97 -17.26
N GLU A 21 14.03 -9.28 -18.00
CA GLU A 21 13.91 -9.90 -19.31
C GLU A 21 13.31 -11.30 -19.24
N LYS A 22 13.75 -12.12 -18.28
CA LYS A 22 13.19 -13.45 -18.01
C LYS A 22 11.70 -13.38 -17.70
N ILE A 23 11.30 -12.51 -16.76
CA ILE A 23 9.89 -12.31 -16.39
C ILE A 23 9.06 -11.85 -17.60
N ALA A 24 9.59 -10.91 -18.39
CA ALA A 24 8.91 -10.41 -19.58
C ALA A 24 8.68 -11.54 -20.60
N LYS A 25 9.69 -12.41 -20.81
CA LYS A 25 9.59 -13.58 -21.71
C LYS A 25 8.56 -14.59 -21.20
N GLU A 26 8.62 -14.97 -19.92
CA GLU A 26 7.69 -15.92 -19.29
C GLU A 26 6.24 -15.44 -19.36
N GLN A 27 6.00 -14.15 -19.12
CA GLN A 27 4.67 -13.53 -19.16
C GLN A 27 4.24 -13.09 -20.57
N LYS A 28 5.06 -13.33 -21.61
CA LYS A 28 4.84 -12.90 -23.00
C LYS A 28 4.48 -11.41 -23.10
N THR A 29 5.23 -10.56 -22.39
CA THR A 29 4.99 -9.12 -22.33
C THR A 29 6.26 -8.31 -22.57
N SER A 30 6.15 -6.98 -22.64
CA SER A 30 7.32 -6.11 -22.81
C SER A 30 8.03 -5.85 -21.48
N ARG A 31 9.35 -5.69 -21.54
CA ARG A 31 10.18 -5.21 -20.41
C ARG A 31 9.62 -3.92 -19.79
N SER A 32 9.17 -2.99 -20.63
CA SER A 32 8.54 -1.74 -20.17
C SER A 32 7.26 -1.96 -19.36
N ARG A 33 6.48 -3.01 -19.64
CA ARG A 33 5.28 -3.33 -18.86
C ARG A 33 5.66 -3.86 -17.47
N VAL A 34 6.68 -4.72 -17.39
CA VAL A 34 7.20 -5.24 -16.12
C VAL A 34 7.73 -4.10 -15.25
N ILE A 35 8.58 -3.24 -15.81
CA ILE A 35 9.14 -2.06 -15.12
C ILE A 35 8.01 -1.14 -14.65
N ALA A 36 7.03 -0.83 -15.52
CA ALA A 36 5.91 0.04 -15.15
C ALA A 36 5.02 -0.57 -14.05
N ALA A 37 4.85 -1.90 -14.03
CA ALA A 37 4.11 -2.58 -12.96
C ALA A 37 4.84 -2.48 -11.63
N ALA A 38 6.15 -2.75 -11.62
CA ALA A 38 6.99 -2.62 -10.43
C ALA A 38 6.99 -1.18 -9.90
N ALA A 39 7.14 -0.17 -10.78
CA ALA A 39 7.10 1.24 -10.42
C ALA A 39 5.76 1.62 -9.77
N ARG A 40 4.63 1.20 -10.35
CA ARG A 40 3.30 1.44 -9.77
C ARG A 40 3.14 0.81 -8.39
N GLU A 41 3.64 -0.40 -8.20
CA GLU A 41 3.61 -1.05 -6.89
C GLU A 41 4.47 -0.30 -5.87
N TYR A 42 5.68 0.11 -6.26
CA TYR A 42 6.57 0.87 -5.40
C TYR A 42 5.96 2.21 -4.97
N VAL A 43 5.35 2.96 -5.91
CA VAL A 43 4.66 4.23 -5.61
C VAL A 43 3.53 4.01 -4.61
N ARG A 44 2.64 3.04 -4.86
CA ARG A 44 1.52 2.73 -3.94
C ARG A 44 2.01 2.36 -2.53
N LYS A 45 3.04 1.51 -2.43
CA LYS A 45 3.64 1.15 -1.13
C LYS A 45 4.16 2.38 -0.38
N ASN A 46 4.78 3.32 -1.09
CA ASN A 46 5.27 4.56 -0.47
C ASN A 46 4.13 5.49 -0.05
N GLU A 47 3.07 5.61 -0.84
CA GLU A 47 1.87 6.37 -0.46
C GLU A 47 1.22 5.81 0.80
N THR A 48 1.06 4.48 0.90
CA THR A 48 0.54 3.83 2.11
C THR A 48 1.42 4.13 3.33
N ARG A 49 2.74 4.02 3.20
CA ARG A 49 3.67 4.35 4.32
C ARG A 49 3.54 5.81 4.74
N ARG A 50 3.45 6.73 3.78
CA ARG A 50 3.25 8.17 4.07
C ARG A 50 1.92 8.43 4.77
N LEU A 51 0.85 7.73 4.37
CA LEU A 51 -0.45 7.86 5.00
C LEU A 51 -0.42 7.36 6.45
N ILE A 52 0.18 6.19 6.70
CA ILE A 52 0.35 5.65 8.05
C ILE A 52 1.17 6.63 8.91
N ALA A 53 2.31 7.12 8.40
CA ALA A 53 3.14 8.07 9.15
C ALA A 53 2.39 9.37 9.50
N ARG A 54 1.50 9.86 8.63
CA ARG A 54 0.64 11.01 8.93
C ARG A 54 -0.40 10.70 9.99
N LEU A 55 -0.96 9.49 9.96
CA LEU A 55 -1.90 9.03 10.99
C LEU A 55 -1.19 8.94 12.34
N ASP A 56 -0.03 8.29 12.38
CA ASP A 56 0.77 8.16 13.60
C ASP A 56 1.15 9.54 14.16
N ALA A 57 1.52 10.49 13.29
CA ALA A 57 1.80 11.86 13.72
C ALA A 57 0.55 12.58 14.29
N ALA A 58 -0.62 12.42 13.65
CA ALA A 58 -1.86 13.03 14.11
C ALA A 58 -2.35 12.46 15.46
N TYR A 59 -2.04 11.19 15.74
CA TYR A 59 -2.37 10.50 16.99
C TYR A 59 -1.14 10.34 17.91
N SER A 60 -0.11 11.15 17.72
CA SER A 60 1.11 11.04 18.51
C SER A 60 0.91 11.54 19.95
N GLU A 61 -0.11 12.38 20.18
CA GLU A 61 -0.47 12.87 21.50
C GLU A 61 -1.41 11.88 22.21
N PRO A 62 -1.30 11.74 23.55
CA PRO A 62 -2.22 10.91 24.30
C PRO A 62 -3.64 11.46 24.15
N ASP A 63 -4.60 10.57 23.87
CA ASP A 63 -6.01 10.94 23.78
C ASP A 63 -6.50 11.59 25.08
N ALA A 64 -7.42 12.54 24.96
CA ALA A 64 -8.05 13.15 26.12
C ALA A 64 -8.79 12.07 26.95
N PRO A 65 -8.88 12.23 28.28
CA PRO A 65 -9.59 11.29 29.15
C PRO A 65 -11.03 11.01 28.71
N GLU A 66 -11.71 12.00 28.13
CA GLU A 66 -13.06 11.88 27.56
C GLU A 66 -13.09 10.92 26.36
N ASP A 67 -12.11 11.02 25.45
CA ASP A 67 -11.99 10.14 24.28
C ASP A 67 -11.66 8.70 24.67
N ILE A 68 -10.88 8.51 25.74
CA ILE A 68 -10.63 7.20 26.35
C ILE A 68 -11.94 6.60 26.89
N ALA A 69 -12.71 7.38 27.64
CA ALA A 69 -13.99 6.94 28.21
C ALA A 69 -15.00 6.59 27.09
N ARG A 70 -15.10 7.43 26.06
CA ARG A 70 -15.98 7.22 24.91
C ARG A 70 -15.64 5.94 24.14
N ARG A 71 -14.36 5.66 23.89
CA ARG A 71 -13.91 4.41 23.24
C ARG A 71 -14.23 3.17 24.07
N LYS A 72 -14.01 3.21 25.39
CA LYS A 72 -14.36 2.09 26.30
C LYS A 72 -15.87 1.82 26.28
N ALA A 73 -16.68 2.87 26.33
CA ALA A 73 -18.13 2.74 26.24
C ALA A 73 -18.55 2.11 24.90
N MET A 74 -17.97 2.57 23.79
CA MET A 74 -18.25 2.03 22.46
C MET A 74 -17.84 0.56 22.32
N ALA A 75 -16.67 0.16 22.81
CA ALA A 75 -16.22 -1.24 22.80
C ALA A 75 -17.18 -2.16 23.58
N SER A 76 -17.64 -1.72 24.75
CA SER A 76 -18.60 -2.48 25.56
C SER A 76 -19.95 -2.65 24.87
N TYR A 77 -20.41 -1.62 24.16
CA TYR A 77 -21.64 -1.67 23.35
C TYR A 77 -21.51 -2.65 22.18
N GLN A 78 -20.40 -2.59 21.44
CA GLN A 78 -20.15 -3.51 20.31
C GLN A 78 -20.09 -4.97 20.76
N MET A 79 -19.44 -5.25 21.89
CA MET A 79 -19.34 -6.61 22.45
C MET A 79 -20.71 -7.17 22.85
N LYS A 80 -21.55 -6.34 23.51
CA LYS A 80 -22.93 -6.72 23.87
C LYS A 80 -23.77 -6.99 22.61
N ARG A 81 -23.60 -6.18 21.56
CA ARG A 81 -24.31 -6.34 20.28
C ARG A 81 -23.91 -7.62 19.55
N LEU A 82 -22.62 -7.96 19.53
CA LEU A 82 -22.12 -9.22 18.95
C LEU A 82 -22.67 -10.45 19.67
N LYS A 83 -22.75 -10.43 21.01
CA LYS A 83 -23.34 -11.52 21.80
C LYS A 83 -24.83 -11.69 21.51
N ARG A 84 -25.57 -10.59 21.40
CA ARG A 84 -27.00 -10.60 21.03
C ARG A 84 -27.29 -11.12 19.63
N LYS A 85 -26.35 -10.99 18.68
CA LYS A 85 -26.51 -11.49 17.30
C LYS A 85 -26.14 -12.97 17.14
N LYS A 86 -25.48 -13.56 18.14
CA LYS A 86 -25.07 -14.97 18.18
C LYS A 86 -26.02 -15.88 18.99
N ALA A 87 -26.99 -15.28 19.69
CA ALA A 87 -28.08 -15.97 20.37
C ALA A 87 -29.33 -15.91 19.50
#